data_AF-A0A4Q1UT29-F1
#
_entry.id   AF-A0A4Q1UT29-F1
#
_cell.length_a   1.000
_cell.length_b   1.000
_cell.length_c   1.000
_cell.angle_alpha   90.00
_cell.angle_beta   90.00
_cell.angle_gamma   90.00
#
_symmetry.space_group_name_H-M   'P 1'
#
loop_
_entity.id
_entity.type
_entity.pdbx_description
1 polymer ?
#
loop_
_entity_poly.entity_id
_entity_poly.type
_entity_poly.pdbx_seq_one_letter_code
_entity_poly.pdbx_strand_id
1 'polypeptide(L)' 'MKLKCLLAEFAADESGATAIEYGLIAAGIALAIIEIIYALGTNLVAKLQALATALK' A
#
# COMPACT_ATOMS: atom_id res chain seq x y z
N MET A 1 -37.93 10.52 19.83
CA MET A 1 -37.33 9.17 19.99
C MET A 1 -36.30 8.86 18.90
N LYS A 2 -36.59 9.10 17.62
CA LYS A 2 -35.67 8.84 16.48
C LYS A 2 -34.28 9.49 16.58
N LEU A 3 -34.19 10.77 16.95
CA LEU A 3 -32.91 11.50 17.00
C LEU A 3 -31.93 10.94 18.04
N LYS A 4 -32.45 10.44 19.17
CA LYS A 4 -31.63 9.84 20.22
C LYS A 4 -31.02 8.50 19.76
N CYS A 5 -31.76 7.70 18.97
CA CYS A 5 -31.23 6.49 18.35
C CYS A 5 -30.15 6.81 17.32
N LEU A 6 -30.39 7.77 16.43
CA LEU A 6 -29.41 8.15 15.39
C LEU A 6 -28.07 8.61 15.97
N LEU A 7 -28.10 9.38 17.06
CA LEU A 7 -26.87 9.84 17.73
C LEU A 7 -26.15 8.69 18.46
N ALA A 8 -26.88 7.70 18.98
CA ALA A 8 -26.29 6.52 19.58
C ALA A 8 -25.67 5.60 18.53
N GLU A 9 -26.30 5.43 17.37
CA GLU A 9 -25.77 4.68 16.23
C GLU A 9 -24.52 5.34 15.65
N PHE A 10 -24.50 6.67 15.50
CA PHE A 10 -23.31 7.40 15.05
C PHE A 10 -22.15 7.30 16.05
N ALA A 11 -22.43 7.35 17.35
CA ALA A 11 -21.40 7.20 18.39
C ALA A 11 -20.86 5.76 18.49
N ALA A 12 -21.62 4.77 18.02
CA ALA A 12 -21.22 3.36 17.95
C ALA A 12 -20.57 2.98 16.61
N ASP A 13 -20.45 3.91 15.67
CA ASP A 13 -19.88 3.65 14.35
C ASP A 13 -18.34 3.63 14.41
N GLU A 14 -17.76 2.44 14.25
CA GLU A 14 -16.31 2.21 14.18
C GLU A 14 -15.79 2.17 12.74
N SER A 15 -16.63 2.47 11.73
CA SER A 15 -16.24 2.48 10.31
C SER A 15 -15.03 3.38 10.02
N GLY A 16 -14.90 4.49 10.75
CA GLY A 16 -13.74 5.39 10.63
C GLY A 16 -12.46 4.82 11.24
N ALA A 17 -12.54 4.13 12.38
CA ALA A 17 -11.40 3.48 13.02
C ALA A 17 -10.93 2.27 12.18
N THR A 18 -11.86 1.47 11.67
CA THR A 18 -11.56 0.35 10.76
C THR A 18 -10.98 0.82 9.43
N ALA A 19 -11.41 1.97 8.88
CA ALA A 19 -10.81 2.56 7.69
C ALA A 19 -9.32 2.94 7.90
N ILE A 20 -8.94 3.38 9.11
CA ILE A 20 -7.54 3.67 9.45
C ILE A 20 -6.70 2.39 9.54
N GLU A 21 -7.25 1.31 10.09
CA GLU A 21 -6.56 0.01 10.18
C GLU A 21 -6.30 -0.58 8.79
N TYR A 22 -7.32 -0.61 7.91
CA TYR A 22 -7.16 -1.04 6.53
C TYR A 22 -6.22 -0.12 5.75
N GLY A 23 -6.27 1.19 6.01
CA GLY A 23 -5.34 2.18 5.45
C GLY A 23 -3.89 1.90 5.82
N LEU A 24 -3.61 1.54 7.08
CA LEU A 24 -2.27 1.22 7.55
C LEU A 24 -1.74 -0.09 6.95
N ILE A 25 -2.59 -1.11 6.83
CA ILE A 25 -2.22 -2.38 6.17
C ILE A 25 -1.91 -2.14 4.69
N ALA A 26 -2.76 -1.37 4.00
CA ALA A 26 -2.55 -1.02 2.59
C ALA A 26 -1.24 -0.24 2.39
N ALA A 27 -0.94 0.72 3.28
CA ALA A 27 0.31 1.47 3.24
C ALA A 27 1.54 0.57 3.44
N GLY A 28 1.48 -0.39 4.37
CA GLY A 28 2.56 -1.36 4.58
C GLY A 28 2.81 -2.26 3.37
N ILE A 29 1.74 -2.75 2.73
CA ILE A 29 1.84 -3.55 1.51
C ILE A 29 2.41 -2.72 0.35
N ALA A 30 1.95 -1.48 0.21
CA ALA A 30 2.44 -0.57 -0.83
C ALA A 30 3.95 -0.31 -0.68
N LEU A 31 4.43 -0.08 0.55
CA LEU A 31 5.85 0.12 0.82
C LEU A 31 6.69 -1.09 0.42
N ALA A 32 6.27 -2.31 0.80
CA ALA A 32 6.97 -3.54 0.43
C ALA A 32 7.05 -3.74 -1.10
N ILE A 33 5.96 -3.43 -1.82
CA ILE A 33 5.92 -3.52 -3.28
C ILE A 33 6.89 -2.53 -3.92
N ILE A 34 6.95 -1.29 -3.42
CA ILE A 34 7.85 -0.25 -3.95
C ILE A 34 9.31 -0.71 -3.87
N GLU A 35 9.73 -1.28 -2.74
CA GLU A 35 11.09 -1.79 -2.56
C GLU A 35 11.43 -2.91 -3.56
N ILE A 36 10.50 -3.86 -3.75
CA ILE A 36 10.68 -4.97 -4.69
C ILE A 36 10.83 -4.44 -6.13
N ILE A 37 10.00 -3.48 -6.54
CA ILE A 37 10.06 -2.89 -7.88
C ILE A 37 11.39 -2.18 -8.10
N TYR A 38 11.89 -1.44 -7.10
CA TYR A 38 13.18 -0.77 -7.19
C TYR A 38 14.35 -1.74 -7.35
N ALA A 39 14.36 -2.81 -6.55
CA ALA A 39 15.37 -3.87 -6.66
C ALA A 39 15.30 -4.59 -8.02
N LEU A 40 14.08 -4.89 -8.50
CA LEU A 40 13.87 -5.51 -9.81
C LEU A 40 14.40 -4.62 -10.94
N GLY A 41 14.08 -3.31 -10.92
CA GLY A 41 14.56 -2.35 -11.91
C GLY A 41 16.09 -2.27 -11.96
N THR A 42 16.72 -2.22 -10.77
CA THR A 42 18.19 -2.21 -10.66
C THR A 42 18.82 -3.47 -11.27
N ASN A 43 18.26 -4.65 -10.94
CA ASN A 43 18.73 -5.92 -11.49
C ASN A 43 18.54 -6.00 -13.01
N LEU A 44 17.40 -5.52 -13.53
CA LEU A 44 17.13 -5.51 -14.97
C LEU A 44 18.15 -4.64 -15.71
N VAL A 45 18.40 -3.42 -15.23
CA VAL A 45 19.40 -2.52 -15.82
C VAL A 45 20.78 -3.17 -15.82
N ALA A 46 21.19 -3.80 -14.72
CA ALA A 46 22.48 -4.50 -14.65
C ALA A 46 22.59 -5.63 -15.68
N LYS A 47 21.52 -6.42 -15.87
CA LYS A 47 21.49 -7.48 -16.89
C LYS A 47 21.56 -6.92 -18.32
N LEU A 48 20.83 -5.85 -18.60
CA LEU A 48 20.86 -5.20 -19.91
C LEU A 48 22.23 -4.58 -20.22
N GLN A 49 22.90 -4.00 -19.22
CA GLN A 49 24.26 -3.48 -19.37
C GLN A 49 25.28 -4.60 -19.62
N ALA A 50 25.16 -5.72 -18.92
CA ALA A 50 26.00 -6.90 -19.16
C ALA A 50 25.83 -7.42 -20.60
N LEU A 51 24.59 -7.52 -21.08
CA LEU A 51 24.30 -7.90 -22.47
C LEU A 51 24.89 -6.91 -23.47
N ALA A 52 24.68 -5.61 -23.26
CA ALA A 52 25.24 -4.57 -24.14
C ALA A 52 26.77 -4.59 -24.19
N THR A 53 27.42 -4.97 -23.10
CA THR A 53 28.88 -5.13 -23.04
C THR A 53 29.34 -6.37 -23.80
N ALA A 54 28.61 -7.48 -23.70
CA ALA A 54 28.93 -8.71 -24.41
C ALA A 54 28.73 -8.63 -25.94
N LEU A 55 27.94 -7.67 -26.42
CA LEU A 55 27.67 -7.45 -27.85
C LEU A 55 28.61 -6.43 -28.51
N LYS A 56 29.48 -5.77 -27.74
CA LYS A 56 30.54 -4.88 -28.25
C LYS A 56 31.81 -5.65 -28.55
#